data_AF-A0A2R6PR44-F1
#
_entry.id   AF-A0A2R6PR44-F1
#
_cell.length_a   1.000
_cell.length_b   1.000
_cell.length_c   1.000
_cell.angle_alpha   90.00
_cell.angle_beta   90.00
_cell.angle_gamma   90.00
#
_symmetry.space_group_name_H-M   'P 1'
#
loop_
_entity.id
_entity.type
_entity.pdbx_description
1 polymer ?
#
loop_
_entity_poly.entity_id
_entity_poly.type
_entity_poly.pdbx_seq_one_letter_code
_entity_poly.pdbx_strand_id
1 'polypeptide(L)'
;MARLIQFVTGTSKVPLEGFKALQGISGPQRFQIHKAYGAPERLPSAHTCFNQLDLPEYTSKEQLQERLLLAIHEASEGFGFG
;
A
#
# COMPACT_ATOMS: atom_id res chain seq x y z
N MET A 1 10.78 1.93 6.06
CA MET A 1 9.54 1.57 6.79
C MET A 1 8.46 2.65 6.71
N ALA A 2 8.73 3.93 7.00
CA ALA A 2 7.71 4.99 6.95
C ALA A 2 6.98 5.14 5.59
N ARG A 3 7.68 4.89 4.47
CA ARG A 3 7.11 5.01 3.12
C ARG A 3 6.03 3.97 2.80
N LEU A 4 6.09 2.75 3.34
CA LEU A 4 5.04 1.74 3.15
C LEU A 4 3.75 2.15 3.86
N ILE A 5 3.88 2.66 5.10
CA ILE A 5 2.71 3.13 5.85
C ILE A 5 2.09 4.34 5.16
N GLN A 6 2.89 5.28 4.68
CA GLN A 6 2.39 6.39 3.86
C GLN A 6 1.74 5.93 2.56
N PHE A 7 2.33 4.94 1.88
CA PHE A 7 1.79 4.38 0.65
C PHE A 7 0.38 3.80 0.86
N VAL A 8 0.14 3.08 1.96
CA VAL A 8 -1.14 2.40 2.18
C VAL A 8 -2.14 3.19 3.01
N THR A 9 -1.70 4.11 3.86
CA THR A 9 -2.58 4.89 4.76
C THR A 9 -2.67 6.37 4.39
N GLY A 10 -1.90 6.82 3.40
CA GLY A 10 -1.83 8.23 2.99
C GLY A 10 -1.10 9.15 3.98
N THR A 11 -0.64 8.61 5.12
CA THR A 11 0.06 9.36 6.16
C THR A 11 1.23 8.57 6.72
N SER A 12 2.30 9.26 7.11
CA SER A 12 3.43 8.65 7.83
C SER A 12 3.18 8.56 9.34
N LYS A 13 2.07 9.13 9.85
CA LYS A 13 1.72 9.13 11.27
C LYS A 13 0.93 7.88 11.63
N VAL A 14 1.51 7.04 12.49
CA VAL A 14 0.80 5.94 13.15
C VAL A 14 0.02 6.51 14.36
N PRO A 15 -1.23 6.10 14.59
CA PRO A 15 -1.98 6.49 15.80
C PRO A 15 -1.21 6.13 17.08
N LEU A 16 -1.39 6.92 18.15
CA LEU A 16 -0.82 6.63 19.49
C LEU A 16 -1.20 5.24 19.99
N GLU A 17 -2.40 4.78 19.65
CA GLU A 17 -2.90 3.44 19.99
C GLU A 17 -2.38 2.33 19.06
N GLY A 18 -1.52 2.66 18.10
CA GLY A 18 -0.95 1.74 17.11
C GLY A 18 -1.89 1.42 15.94
N PHE A 19 -1.52 0.41 15.14
CA PHE A 19 -2.22 0.04 13.90
C PHE A 19 -3.68 -0.44 14.10
N LYS A 20 -4.06 -0.83 15.32
CA LYS A 20 -5.44 -1.22 15.64
C LYS A 20 -6.43 -0.06 15.53
N ALA A 21 -5.94 1.17 15.63
CA ALA A 21 -6.74 2.39 15.66
C ALA A 21 -6.59 3.24 14.38
N LEU A 22 -6.06 2.64 13.29
CA LEU A 22 -6.01 3.30 11.98
C LEU A 22 -7.42 3.80 11.61
N GLN A 23 -7.48 5.02 11.10
CA GLN A 23 -8.72 5.61 10.60
C GLN A 23 -8.76 5.44 9.08
N GLY A 24 -9.90 5.05 8.55
CA GLY A 24 -10.24 5.14 7.13
C GLY A 24 -11.37 6.16 6.92
N ILE A 25 -11.96 6.14 5.73
CA ILE A 25 -12.99 7.10 5.33
C ILE A 25 -14.29 7.01 6.14
N SER A 26 -14.60 5.85 6.74
CA SER A 26 -15.83 5.61 7.50
C SER A 26 -15.58 5.35 8.99
N GLY A 27 -14.42 5.74 9.52
CA GLY A 27 -14.03 5.54 10.92
C GLY A 27 -12.89 4.53 11.09
N PRO A 28 -12.78 3.84 12.24
CA PRO A 28 -11.69 2.90 12.50
C PRO A 28 -11.66 1.78 11.46
N GLN A 29 -10.57 1.70 10.70
CA GLN A 29 -10.40 0.74 9.62
C GLN A 29 -8.97 0.18 9.64
N ARG A 30 -8.86 -1.13 9.83
CA ARG A 30 -7.58 -1.83 9.89
C ARG A 30 -6.90 -1.85 8.53
N PHE A 31 -5.59 -2.10 8.56
CA PHE A 31 -4.82 -2.42 7.36
C PHE A 31 -5.27 -3.76 6.77
N GLN A 32 -5.48 -3.80 5.46
CA GLN A 32 -6.01 -4.97 4.74
C GLN A 32 -5.16 -5.27 3.51
N ILE A 33 -4.94 -6.56 3.24
CA ILE A 33 -4.26 -7.03 2.03
C ILE A 33 -5.25 -7.84 1.20
N HIS A 34 -5.51 -7.42 -0.01
CA HIS A 34 -6.39 -8.13 -0.94
C HIS A 34 -5.58 -8.69 -2.11
N LYS A 35 -6.08 -9.78 -2.69
CA LYS A 35 -5.53 -10.32 -3.92
C LYS A 35 -6.03 -9.49 -5.10
N ALA A 36 -5.12 -8.92 -5.87
CA ALA A 36 -5.43 -8.27 -7.13
C ALA A 36 -5.49 -9.33 -8.25
N TYR A 37 -6.61 -9.38 -8.97
CA TYR A 37 -6.74 -10.25 -10.14
C TYR A 37 -6.18 -9.54 -11.38
N GLY A 38 -5.32 -10.23 -12.13
CA GLY A 38 -4.69 -9.67 -13.33
C GLY A 38 -3.30 -10.24 -13.55
N ALA A 39 -2.56 -9.63 -14.48
CA ALA A 39 -1.24 -10.11 -14.84
C ALA A 39 -0.23 -9.93 -13.69
N PRO A 40 0.67 -10.91 -13.46
CA PRO A 40 1.64 -10.89 -12.36
C PRO A 40 2.71 -9.79 -12.52
N GLU A 41 2.77 -9.15 -13.69
CA GLU A 41 3.65 -8.02 -13.97
C GLU A 41 3.11 -6.67 -13.51
N ARG A 42 1.86 -6.59 -13.01
CA ARG A 42 1.31 -5.36 -12.46
C ARG A 42 2.01 -4.95 -11.17
N LEU A 43 2.05 -3.65 -10.91
CA LEU A 43 2.49 -3.11 -9.62
C LEU A 43 1.39 -3.26 -8.57
N PRO A 44 1.75 -3.35 -7.28
CA PRO A 44 0.78 -3.23 -6.19
C PRO A 44 0.07 -1.89 -6.21
N SER A 45 -1.22 -1.90 -5.86
CA SER A 45 -2.03 -0.69 -5.74
C SER A 45 -2.43 -0.46 -4.29
N ALA A 46 -2.48 0.80 -3.86
CA ALA A 46 -2.92 1.17 -2.53
C ALA A 46 -4.17 2.05 -2.59
N HIS A 47 -5.13 1.74 -1.71
CA HIS A 47 -6.32 2.56 -1.49
C HIS A 47 -6.26 3.17 -0.09
N THR A 48 -5.67 4.36 -0.01
CA THR A 48 -5.37 5.04 1.26
C THR A 48 -6.59 5.36 2.09
N CYS A 49 -7.72 5.70 1.46
CA CYS A 49 -9.01 5.90 2.14
C CYS A 49 -9.48 4.67 2.94
N PHE A 50 -8.99 3.48 2.57
CA PHE A 50 -9.42 2.20 3.13
C PHE A 50 -8.29 1.43 3.83
N ASN A 51 -7.10 2.01 3.95
CA ASN A 51 -5.92 1.31 4.46
C ASN A 51 -5.69 -0.05 3.76
N GLN A 52 -5.97 -0.14 2.46
CA GLN A 52 -5.98 -1.38 1.69
C GLN A 52 -4.81 -1.43 0.70
N LEU A 53 -4.13 -2.57 0.65
CA LEU A 53 -3.09 -2.92 -0.31
C LEU A 53 -3.56 -4.08 -1.18
N ASP A 54 -3.62 -3.86 -2.48
CA ASP A 54 -3.96 -4.87 -3.47
C ASP A 54 -2.68 -5.46 -4.06
N LEU A 55 -2.45 -6.76 -3.84
CA LEU A 55 -1.26 -7.49 -4.28
C LEU A 55 -1.60 -8.45 -5.42
N PRO A 56 -0.96 -8.30 -6.59
CA PRO A 56 -0.94 -9.34 -7.61
C PRO A 56 -0.35 -10.65 -7.10
N GLU A 57 -0.68 -11.77 -7.75
CA GLU A 57 -0.08 -13.06 -7.45
C GLU A 57 1.34 -13.15 -8.02
N TYR A 58 2.31 -12.70 -7.22
CA TYR A 58 3.72 -12.84 -7.56
C TYR A 58 4.19 -14.28 -7.34
N THR A 59 5.05 -14.74 -8.23
CA THR A 59 5.57 -16.11 -8.25
C THR A 59 6.67 -16.35 -7.22
N SER A 60 7.31 -15.28 -6.72
CA SER A 60 8.36 -15.35 -5.72
C SER A 60 8.30 -14.17 -4.74
N LYS A 61 8.93 -14.36 -3.58
CA LYS A 61 9.06 -13.31 -2.55
C LYS A 61 9.94 -12.17 -3.07
N GLU A 62 10.97 -12.48 -3.84
CA GLU A 62 11.89 -11.51 -4.42
C GLU A 62 11.15 -10.59 -5.40
N GLN A 63 10.28 -11.18 -6.24
CA GLN A 63 9.43 -10.42 -7.16
C GLN A 63 8.48 -9.51 -6.39
N LEU A 64 7.80 -10.02 -5.35
CA LEU A 64 6.93 -9.21 -4.50
C LEU A 64 7.69 -8.02 -3.91
N GLN A 65 8.88 -8.26 -3.35
CA GLN A 65 9.69 -7.23 -2.73
C GLN A 65 10.10 -6.15 -3.74
N GLU A 66 10.60 -6.55 -4.91
CA GLU A 66 11.00 -5.62 -5.98
C GLU A 66 9.82 -4.74 -6.41
N ARG A 67 8.68 -5.36 -6.74
CA ARG A 67 7.50 -4.62 -7.23
C ARG A 67 6.87 -3.74 -6.17
N LEU A 68 6.86 -4.17 -4.91
CA LEU A 68 6.37 -3.37 -3.79
C LEU A 68 7.25 -2.15 -3.54
N LEU A 69 8.58 -2.33 -3.55
CA LEU A 69 9.50 -1.21 -3.40
C LEU A 69 9.31 -0.21 -4.55
N LEU A 70 9.24 -0.70 -5.79
CA LEU A 70 8.99 0.14 -6.96
C LEU A 70 7.70 0.96 -6.81
N ALA A 71 6.57 0.32 -6.47
CA ALA A 71 5.30 1.04 -6.28
C ALA A 71 5.36 2.10 -5.17
N ILE A 72 6.04 1.81 -4.06
CA ILE A 72 6.23 2.78 -2.97
C ILE A 72 7.08 3.97 -3.42
N HIS A 73 8.13 3.72 -4.22
CA HIS A 73 9.00 4.76 -4.76
C HIS A 73 8.23 5.68 -5.71
N GLU A 74 7.58 5.10 -6.73
CA GLU A 74 6.77 5.82 -7.72
C GLU A 74 5.65 6.65 -7.06
N ALA A 75 4.96 6.08 -6.06
CA ALA A 75 3.90 6.79 -5.35
C ALA A 75 4.41 7.96 -4.48
N SER A 76 5.66 7.90 -4.01
CA SER A 76 6.25 8.95 -3.17
C SER A 76 6.74 10.17 -3.94
N GLU A 77 7.13 9.97 -5.21
CA GLU A 77 7.54 11.04 -6.12
C GLU A 77 6.33 11.65 -6.86
N GLY A 78 5.16 11.04 -6.70
CA GLY A 78 3.94 11.34 -7.44
C GLY A 78 4.03 10.72 -8.84
N PHE A 79 2.89 10.31 -9.39
CA PHE A 79 2.75 10.17 -10.85
C PHE A 79 2.84 11.58 -11.47
N GLY A 80 4.04 12.14 -11.46
CA GLY A 80 4.43 13.33 -12.21
C GLY A 80 4.64 12.91 -13.65
N PHE A 81 3.54 12.86 -14.40
CA PHE A 81 3.62 13.06 -15.84
C PHE A 81 4.38 14.36 -16.10
N GLY A 82 5.30 14.32 -17.07
CA GLY A 82 5.61 15.51 -17.85
C GLY A 82 4.38 16.00 -18.60
#